data_AF-A0A1G1L177-F1
#
_entry.id   AF-A0A1G1L177-F1
#
_cell.length_a   1.000
_cell.length_b   1.000
_cell.length_c   1.000
_cell.angle_alpha   90.00
_cell.angle_beta   90.00
_cell.angle_gamma   90.00
#
_symmetry.space_group_name_H-M   'P 1'
#
loop_
_entity.id
_entity.type
_entity.pdbx_description
1 polymer ?
#
loop_
_entity_poly.entity_id
_entity_poly.type
_entity_poly.pdbx_seq_one_letter_code
_entity_poly.pdbx_strand_id
1 'polypeptide(L)'
;MKLRSLAIFLILVLAVTGCANQKADTSKSIDQVKAEAEKMSVGSLENAAKAYASAIAAQKKEVEKIVTQMKGLPPQELFSEKGKGIRQEISKVQSQLSELTKRYNIYLQKLKEKGGDITKVAIK
;
A
#
# COMPACT_ATOMS: atom_id res chain seq x y z
N MET A 1 -41.54 44.61 12.67
CA MET A 1 -41.55 43.36 13.46
C MET A 1 -40.59 42.40 12.79
N LYS A 2 -39.39 42.24 13.33
CA LYS A 2 -38.96 41.24 14.33
C LYS A 2 -38.35 40.02 13.59
N LEU A 3 -37.03 39.84 13.54
CA LEU A 3 -36.06 39.51 14.60
C LEU A 3 -35.83 37.98 14.70
N ARG A 4 -34.61 37.56 14.33
CA ARG A 4 -33.74 36.50 14.93
C ARG A 4 -34.17 35.01 14.93
N SER A 5 -33.16 34.17 14.70
CA SER A 5 -32.82 32.85 15.31
C SER A 5 -32.55 31.79 14.23
N LEU A 6 -31.30 31.40 13.90
CA LEU A 6 -30.31 30.61 14.65
C LEU A 6 -30.78 29.16 14.96
N ALA A 7 -30.28 28.19 14.18
CA ALA A 7 -29.98 26.77 14.53
C ALA A 7 -29.50 26.07 13.23
N ILE A 8 -28.20 25.92 12.94
CA ILE A 8 -27.25 24.93 13.49
C ILE A 8 -27.90 23.55 13.71
N PHE A 9 -27.77 22.68 12.71
CA PHE A 9 -27.77 21.21 12.80
C PHE A 9 -26.95 20.72 11.60
N LEU A 10 -25.61 20.70 11.65
CA LEU A 10 -24.80 19.63 12.23
C LEU A 10 -25.44 18.23 12.08
N ILE A 11 -25.57 17.75 10.85
CA ILE A 11 -25.64 16.31 10.59
C ILE A 11 -24.35 15.90 9.90
N LEU A 12 -23.38 15.70 10.78
CA LEU A 12 -22.22 14.85 10.63
C LEU A 12 -22.69 13.44 10.23
N VAL A 13 -22.87 13.19 8.92
CA VAL A 13 -22.95 11.81 8.42
C VAL A 13 -21.54 11.25 8.45
N LEU A 14 -21.19 10.75 9.63
CA LEU A 14 -20.16 9.75 9.87
C LEU A 14 -20.41 8.57 8.92
N ALA A 15 -19.81 8.61 7.74
CA ALA A 15 -19.53 7.41 6.95
C ALA A 15 -18.45 6.61 7.69
N VAL A 16 -18.81 6.05 8.85
CA VAL A 16 -18.09 4.96 9.50
C VAL A 16 -18.57 3.69 8.82
N THR A 17 -18.17 3.52 7.55
CA THR A 17 -18.29 2.25 6.83
C THR A 17 -16.87 1.77 6.53
N GLY A 18 -16.37 0.90 7.40
CA GLY A 18 -15.40 -0.12 7.01
C GLY A 18 -13.91 0.27 7.07
N CYS A 19 -13.36 0.40 8.27
CA CYS A 19 -11.92 0.26 8.52
C CYS A 19 -11.46 -1.22 8.38
N ALA A 20 -11.80 -1.90 7.29
CA ALA A 20 -11.43 -3.30 7.08
C ALA A 20 -10.91 -3.64 5.67
N ASN A 21 -11.12 -2.78 4.65
CA ASN A 21 -10.77 -3.11 3.26
C ASN A 21 -10.13 -1.95 2.49
N GLN A 22 -9.33 -1.10 3.14
CA GLN A 22 -8.51 -0.14 2.39
C GLN A 22 -7.46 -0.94 1.62
N LYS A 23 -7.60 -1.04 0.30
CA LYS A 23 -6.60 -1.67 -0.58
C LYS A 23 -5.43 -0.70 -0.77
N ALA A 24 -4.24 -1.25 -1.03
CA ALA A 24 -3.08 -0.46 -1.40
C ALA A 24 -3.36 0.30 -2.71
N ASP A 25 -3.34 1.64 -2.66
CA ASP A 25 -3.58 2.48 -3.84
C ASP A 25 -2.24 2.92 -4.45
N THR A 26 -1.95 2.44 -5.65
CA THR A 26 -0.74 2.79 -6.38
C THR A 26 -0.95 3.91 -7.40
N SER A 27 -2.18 4.41 -7.57
CA SER A 27 -2.50 5.49 -8.52
C SER A 27 -2.09 6.87 -8.00
N LYS A 28 -2.07 7.05 -6.67
CA LYS A 28 -1.62 8.28 -6.02
C LYS A 28 -0.13 8.51 -6.21
N SER A 29 0.24 9.77 -6.43
CA SER A 29 1.65 10.17 -6.43
C SER A 29 2.24 10.06 -5.01
N ILE A 30 3.56 9.97 -4.92
CA ILE A 30 4.26 9.92 -3.63
C ILE A 30 3.98 11.17 -2.78
N ASP A 31 3.88 12.35 -3.39
CA ASP A 31 3.61 13.59 -2.65
C ASP A 31 2.18 13.66 -2.12
N GLN A 32 1.20 13.15 -2.88
CA GLN A 32 -0.16 12.98 -2.39
C GLN A 32 -0.21 12.03 -1.18
N VAL A 33 0.51 10.91 -1.26
CA VAL A 33 0.60 9.94 -0.16
C VAL A 33 1.20 10.56 1.10
N LYS A 34 2.28 11.35 0.96
CA LYS A 34 2.86 12.10 2.09
C LYS A 34 1.87 13.09 2.69
N ALA A 35 1.23 13.91 1.86
CA ALA A 35 0.27 14.92 2.30
C ALA A 35 -0.96 14.32 2.99
N GLU A 36 -1.40 13.15 2.55
CA GLU A 36 -2.46 12.37 3.19
C GLU A 36 -2.01 11.85 4.55
N ALA A 37 -0.84 11.20 4.62
CA ALA A 37 -0.30 10.63 5.85
C ALA A 37 -0.17 11.67 6.98
N GLU A 38 0.27 12.89 6.67
CA GLU A 38 0.34 14.00 7.63
C GLU A 38 -0.97 14.22 8.39
N LYS A 39 -2.10 14.14 7.67
CA LYS A 39 -3.44 14.43 8.17
C LYS A 39 -4.12 13.22 8.85
N MET A 40 -3.56 12.02 8.69
CA MET A 40 -4.18 10.79 9.17
C MET A 40 -3.99 10.60 10.68
N SER A 41 -4.98 9.96 11.31
CA SER A 41 -4.86 9.47 12.69
C SER A 41 -3.93 8.25 12.78
N VAL A 42 -3.47 7.91 13.98
CA VAL A 42 -2.66 6.69 14.23
C VAL A 42 -3.37 5.45 13.69
N GLY A 43 -4.65 5.26 14.01
CA GLY A 43 -5.42 4.09 13.53
C GLY A 43 -5.56 4.05 12.01
N SER A 44 -5.74 5.20 11.37
CA SER A 44 -5.77 5.28 9.89
C SER A 44 -4.41 4.93 9.28
N LEU A 45 -3.31 5.43 9.87
CA LEU A 45 -1.94 5.12 9.43
C LEU A 45 -1.63 3.64 9.59
N GLU A 46 -2.06 3.01 10.69
CA GLU A 46 -1.92 1.57 10.88
C GLU A 46 -2.65 0.79 9.79
N ASN A 47 -3.88 1.16 9.48
CA ASN A 47 -4.68 0.47 8.46
C ASN A 47 -4.08 0.62 7.06
N ALA A 48 -3.61 1.81 6.69
CA ALA A 48 -2.92 2.02 5.44
C ALA A 48 -1.61 1.20 5.38
N ALA A 49 -0.78 1.26 6.42
CA ALA A 49 0.45 0.49 6.47
C ALA A 49 0.19 -1.04 6.37
N LYS A 50 -0.85 -1.57 7.04
CA LYS A 50 -1.27 -2.98 6.92
C LYS A 50 -1.70 -3.34 5.49
N ALA A 51 -2.41 -2.44 4.81
CA ALA A 51 -2.83 -2.65 3.43
C ALA A 51 -1.63 -2.79 2.49
N TYR A 52 -0.66 -1.88 2.59
CA TYR A 52 0.56 -1.97 1.79
C TYR A 52 1.43 -3.15 2.21
N ALA A 53 1.56 -3.47 3.50
CA ALA A 53 2.29 -4.64 3.98
C ALA A 53 1.72 -5.95 3.39
N SER A 54 0.39 -6.06 3.34
CA SER A 54 -0.30 -7.22 2.75
C SER A 54 -0.08 -7.29 1.24
N ALA A 55 -0.16 -6.17 0.53
CA ALA A 55 0.12 -6.11 -0.91
C ALA A 55 1.59 -6.46 -1.22
N ILE A 56 2.53 -5.99 -0.41
CA ILE A 56 3.95 -6.33 -0.49
C ILE A 56 4.17 -7.84 -0.30
N ALA A 57 3.55 -8.43 0.72
CA ALA A 57 3.65 -9.87 0.97
C ALA A 57 3.09 -10.70 -0.20
N ALA A 58 1.96 -10.29 -0.79
CA ALA A 58 1.42 -10.93 -1.98
C ALA A 58 2.37 -10.82 -3.19
N GLN A 59 2.95 -9.64 -3.41
CA GLN A 59 3.88 -9.41 -4.51
C GLN A 59 5.18 -10.22 -4.34
N LYS A 60 5.68 -10.38 -3.10
CA LYS A 60 6.85 -11.24 -2.80
C LYS A 60 6.59 -12.69 -3.18
N LYS A 61 5.40 -13.22 -2.91
CA LYS A 61 5.02 -14.58 -3.32
C LYS A 61 5.02 -14.74 -4.84
N GLU A 62 4.58 -13.71 -5.58
CA GLU A 62 4.64 -13.75 -7.04
C GLU A 62 6.10 -13.74 -7.55
N VAL A 63 6.99 -12.96 -6.93
CA VAL A 63 8.43 -13.03 -7.22
C VAL A 63 8.96 -14.45 -7.01
N GLU A 64 8.65 -15.07 -5.87
CA GLU A 64 9.11 -16.43 -5.56
C GLU A 64 8.63 -17.46 -6.59
N LYS A 65 7.38 -17.34 -7.03
CA LYS A 65 6.80 -18.17 -8.08
C LYS A 65 7.54 -18.00 -9.42
N ILE A 66 7.78 -16.76 -9.85
CA ILE A 66 8.48 -16.48 -11.12
C ILE A 66 9.93 -16.94 -11.05
N VAL A 67 10.61 -16.75 -9.91
CA VAL A 67 11.97 -17.25 -9.67
C VAL A 67 11.99 -18.79 -9.72
N THR A 68 10.96 -19.45 -9.20
CA THR A 68 10.84 -20.91 -9.26
C THR A 68 10.68 -21.39 -10.70
N GLN A 69 9.85 -20.71 -11.49
CA GLN A 69 9.73 -21.00 -12.93
C GLN A 69 11.05 -20.81 -13.66
N MET A 70 11.79 -19.73 -13.34
CA MET A 70 13.11 -19.47 -13.94
C MET A 70 14.13 -20.55 -13.59
N LYS A 71 14.19 -20.99 -12.33
CA LYS A 71 15.09 -22.06 -11.87
C LYS A 71 14.78 -23.42 -12.50
N GLY A 72 13.51 -23.66 -12.84
CA GLY A 72 13.07 -24.88 -13.52
C GLY A 72 13.34 -24.90 -15.03
N LEU A 73 13.84 -23.81 -15.62
CA LEU A 73 14.17 -23.78 -17.04
C LEU A 73 15.51 -24.47 -17.33
N PRO A 74 15.62 -25.23 -18.44
CA PRO A 74 16.90 -25.62 -19.00
C PRO A 74 17.77 -24.39 -19.28
N PRO A 75 19.10 -24.45 -19.12
CA PRO A 75 19.98 -23.31 -19.37
C PRO A 75 19.82 -22.69 -20.77
N GLN A 76 19.49 -23.49 -21.79
CA GLN A 76 19.27 -23.01 -23.15
C GLN A 76 18.01 -22.12 -23.26
N GLU A 77 16.98 -22.41 -22.45
CA GLU A 77 15.73 -21.65 -22.41
C GLU A 77 15.85 -20.34 -21.63
N LEU A 78 16.90 -20.18 -20.81
CA LEU A 78 17.14 -18.92 -20.11
C LEU A 78 17.42 -17.78 -21.09
N PHE A 79 18.09 -18.05 -22.21
CA PHE A 79 18.41 -17.04 -23.21
C PHE A 79 17.41 -16.99 -24.37
N SER A 80 16.38 -17.84 -24.35
CA SER A 80 15.30 -17.82 -25.34
C SER A 80 14.30 -16.69 -25.08
N GLU A 81 13.35 -16.49 -26.00
CA GLU A 81 12.23 -15.55 -25.79
C GLU A 81 11.40 -15.93 -24.55
N LYS A 82 11.34 -17.21 -24.18
CA LYS A 82 10.69 -17.66 -22.93
C LYS A 82 11.40 -17.11 -21.70
N GLY A 83 12.73 -17.27 -21.62
CA GLY A 83 13.52 -16.72 -20.53
C GLY A 83 13.51 -15.18 -20.48
N LYS A 84 13.42 -14.52 -21.63
CA LYS A 84 13.24 -13.07 -21.73
C LYS A 84 11.88 -12.61 -21.18
N GLY A 85 10.80 -13.31 -21.49
CA GLY A 85 9.46 -13.05 -20.92
C GLY A 85 9.47 -13.13 -19.40
N ILE A 86 10.05 -14.19 -18.84
CA ILE A 86 10.21 -14.36 -17.38
C ILE A 86 11.01 -13.20 -16.76
N ARG A 87 12.12 -12.79 -17.37
CA ARG A 87 12.90 -11.64 -16.89
C ARG A 87 12.09 -10.34 -16.89
N GLN A 88 11.29 -10.11 -17.93
CA GLN A 88 10.42 -8.93 -18.03
C GLN A 88 9.34 -8.94 -16.93
N GLU A 89 8.74 -10.10 -16.66
CA GLU A 89 7.78 -10.28 -15.56
C GLU A 89 8.43 -9.99 -14.20
N ILE A 90 9.64 -10.52 -13.94
CA ILE A 90 10.40 -10.23 -12.71
C ILE A 90 10.62 -8.71 -12.58
N SER A 91 11.12 -8.05 -13.62
CA SER A 91 11.38 -6.61 -13.60
C SER A 91 10.12 -5.78 -13.33
N LYS A 92 8.98 -6.18 -13.92
CA LYS A 92 7.68 -5.54 -13.68
C LYS A 92 7.23 -5.72 -12.23
N VAL A 93 7.29 -6.94 -11.72
CA VAL A 93 6.89 -7.27 -10.35
C VAL A 93 7.79 -6.57 -9.32
N GLN A 94 9.10 -6.48 -9.58
CA GLN A 94 10.05 -5.75 -8.74
C GLN A 94 9.78 -4.25 -8.71
N SER A 95 9.43 -3.66 -9.87
CA SER A 95 9.05 -2.25 -9.96
C SER A 95 7.79 -1.96 -9.14
N GLN A 96 6.77 -2.81 -9.24
CA GLN A 96 5.55 -2.70 -8.43
C GLN A 96 5.84 -2.86 -6.94
N LEU A 97 6.69 -3.83 -6.55
CA LEU A 97 7.12 -4.03 -5.18
C LEU A 97 7.83 -2.80 -4.60
N SER A 98 8.71 -2.17 -5.38
CA SER A 98 9.40 -0.93 -5.02
C SER A 98 8.41 0.21 -4.76
N GLU A 99 7.43 0.38 -5.65
CA GLU A 99 6.39 1.41 -5.52
C GLU A 99 5.48 1.20 -4.29
N LEU A 100 5.11 -0.05 -4.00
CA LEU A 100 4.39 -0.39 -2.78
C LEU A 100 5.22 -0.11 -1.52
N THR A 101 6.51 -0.46 -1.55
CA THR A 101 7.43 -0.28 -0.42
C THR A 101 7.67 1.19 -0.10
N LYS A 102 7.82 2.05 -1.13
CA LYS A 102 7.94 3.51 -0.94
C LYS A 102 6.73 4.07 -0.18
N ARG A 103 5.51 3.67 -0.58
CA ARG A 103 4.26 4.12 0.05
C ARG A 103 4.10 3.57 1.46
N TYR A 104 4.37 2.28 1.65
CA TYR A 104 4.41 1.65 2.96
C TYR A 104 5.32 2.42 3.93
N ASN A 105 6.53 2.77 3.50
CA ASN A 105 7.49 3.48 4.33
C ASN A 105 7.01 4.87 4.76
N ILE A 106 6.27 5.59 3.92
CA ILE A 106 5.69 6.88 4.28
C ILE A 106 4.69 6.72 5.43
N TYR A 107 3.76 5.77 5.31
CA TYR A 107 2.79 5.51 6.38
C TYR A 107 3.46 4.97 7.65
N LEU A 108 4.47 4.11 7.52
CA LEU A 108 5.22 3.56 8.65
C LEU A 108 6.02 4.65 9.40
N GLN A 109 6.70 5.53 8.67
CA GLN A 109 7.43 6.65 9.26
C GLN A 109 6.48 7.59 9.98
N LYS A 110 5.37 7.97 9.34
CA LYS A 110 4.37 8.84 9.97
C LYS A 110 3.72 8.18 11.19
N LEU A 111 3.44 6.88 11.13
CA LEU A 111 2.91 6.11 12.25
C LEU A 111 3.89 6.17 13.44
N LYS A 112 5.18 5.94 13.18
CA LYS A 112 6.24 6.02 14.20
C LYS A 112 6.35 7.43 14.79
N GLU A 113 6.32 8.47 13.96
CA GLU A 113 6.37 9.87 14.41
C GLU A 113 5.20 10.23 15.33
N LYS A 114 4.02 9.65 15.09
CA LYS A 114 2.83 9.86 15.93
C LYS A 114 2.75 8.91 17.14
N GLY A 115 3.81 8.16 17.44
CA GLY A 115 3.87 7.24 18.57
C GLY A 115 3.06 5.95 18.39
N GLY A 116 2.69 5.60 17.15
CA GLY A 116 1.98 4.38 16.84
C GLY A 116 2.87 3.13 16.88
N ASP A 117 2.24 1.97 17.06
CA ASP A 117 2.95 0.69 17.16
C ASP A 117 3.23 0.09 15.78
N ILE A 118 4.47 0.27 15.32
CA ILE A 118 4.93 -0.24 14.01
C ILE A 118 4.99 -1.77 13.94
N THR A 119 4.98 -2.49 15.06
CA THR A 119 5.04 -3.96 15.06
C THR A 119 3.73 -4.56 14.53
N LYS A 120 2.61 -3.84 14.68
CA LYS A 120 1.29 -4.26 14.20
C LYS A 120 1.14 -4.24 12.69
N VAL A 121 2.07 -3.59 11.98
CA VAL A 121 1.99 -3.37 10.53
C VAL A 121 3.15 -4.00 9.77
N ALA A 122 3.97 -4.80 10.46
CA ALA A 122 5.12 -5.47 9.86
C ALA A 122 4.70 -6.36 8.67
N ILE A 123 5.51 -6.34 7.62
CA ILE A 123 5.37 -7.22 6.45
C ILE A 123 5.63 -8.66 6.91
N LYS A 124 4.67 -9.55 6.63
CA LYS A 124 4.77 -10.98 6.92
C LYS A 124 5.21 -11.77 5.69
#